data_AF-A0A6V8K162-F1
#
_entry.id   AF-A0A6V8K162-F1
#
_cell.length_a   1.000
_cell.length_b   1.000
_cell.length_c   1.000
_cell.angle_alpha   90.00
_cell.angle_beta   90.00
_cell.angle_gamma   90.00
#
_symmetry.space_group_name_H-M   'P 1'
#
loop_
_entity.id
_entity.type
_entity.pdbx_description
1 polymer ?
#
loop_
_entity_poly.entity_id
_entity_poly.type
_entity_poly.pdbx_seq_one_letter_code
_entity_poly.pdbx_strand_id
1 'polypeptide(L)'
;MPVKVRTIVVAVAVVMSAVGLPQAAAASPAGGSRPGMATFQGRVIDLSKGWQGAQSCLVYAALDTRCFATRAEAEVALGYTRERDPLYQSTWGSAGPLGVLAAPSCPGGWLCLYEHTNGEGRALQFRDEYWQYLSNWNFAGRTSSWRNAQAGGDTGYLAMYNRSTAYVCTAGSYANSMGSLNDQAFMVNG
;
A
#
# COMPACT_ATOMS: atom_id res chain seq x y z
N MET A 1 90.53 -6.37 18.45
CA MET A 1 90.00 -7.60 17.81
C MET A 1 88.50 -7.62 18.04
N PRO A 2 87.66 -7.75 16.99
CA PRO A 2 86.21 -7.52 17.10
C PRO A 2 85.45 -8.79 17.49
N VAL A 3 84.38 -8.64 18.27
CA VAL A 3 83.33 -9.66 18.42
C VAL A 3 81.99 -9.01 18.06
N LYS A 4 81.35 -9.54 17.00
CA LYS A 4 80.01 -9.18 16.52
C LYS A 4 78.96 -9.85 17.40
N VAL A 5 78.05 -9.08 17.99
CA VAL A 5 76.83 -9.59 18.64
C VAL A 5 75.64 -9.28 17.74
N ARG A 6 74.89 -10.32 17.36
CA ARG A 6 73.70 -10.24 16.51
C ARG A 6 72.45 -10.07 17.38
N THR A 7 71.70 -9.01 17.11
CA THR A 7 70.40 -8.68 17.69
C THR A 7 69.32 -9.69 17.26
N ILE A 8 68.51 -10.17 18.21
CA ILE A 8 67.25 -10.87 17.93
C ILE A 8 66.12 -10.06 18.58
N VAL A 9 65.22 -9.55 17.75
CA VAL A 9 63.97 -8.89 18.17
C VAL A 9 62.85 -9.92 18.10
N VAL A 10 62.20 -10.19 19.23
CA VAL A 10 61.00 -11.02 19.30
C VAL A 10 59.78 -10.10 19.31
N ALA A 11 58.97 -10.14 18.25
CA ALA A 11 57.69 -9.46 18.18
C ALA A 11 56.60 -10.35 18.79
N VAL A 12 55.96 -9.89 19.86
CA VAL A 12 54.78 -10.52 20.45
C VAL A 12 53.55 -9.94 19.77
N ALA A 13 52.81 -10.76 19.02
CA ALA A 13 51.53 -10.39 18.42
C ALA A 13 50.41 -10.57 19.45
N VAL A 14 49.71 -9.48 19.79
CA VAL A 14 48.50 -9.49 20.61
C VAL A 14 47.30 -9.75 19.70
N VAL A 15 46.66 -10.91 19.87
CA VAL A 15 45.40 -11.27 19.20
C VAL A 15 44.25 -10.63 19.98
N MET A 16 43.64 -9.57 19.44
CA MET A 16 42.39 -9.02 19.99
C MET A 16 41.20 -9.86 19.51
N SER A 17 40.53 -10.52 20.45
CA SER A 17 39.28 -11.25 20.22
C SER A 17 38.13 -10.26 20.07
N ALA A 18 37.56 -10.14 18.87
CA ALA A 18 36.33 -9.39 18.64
C ALA A 18 35.13 -10.22 19.12
N VAL A 19 34.46 -9.77 20.18
CA VAL A 19 33.22 -10.37 20.67
C VAL A 19 32.09 -9.89 19.76
N GLY A 20 31.64 -10.75 18.84
CA GLY A 20 30.51 -10.47 17.96
C GLY A 20 29.20 -10.48 18.74
N LEU A 21 28.54 -9.32 18.83
CA LEU A 21 27.14 -9.26 19.26
C LEU A 21 26.27 -9.86 18.14
N PRO A 22 25.23 -10.65 18.47
CA PRO A 22 24.27 -11.10 17.47
C PRO A 22 23.47 -9.88 16.99
N GLN A 23 23.78 -9.43 15.77
CA GLN A 23 22.95 -8.48 15.05
C GLN A 23 21.63 -9.17 14.73
N ALA A 24 20.57 -8.81 15.44
CA ALA A 24 19.22 -9.22 15.10
C ALA A 24 18.94 -8.74 13.67
N ALA A 25 18.98 -9.66 12.71
CA ALA A 25 18.53 -9.39 11.36
C ALA A 25 17.05 -8.99 11.46
N ALA A 26 16.73 -7.73 11.16
CA ALA A 26 15.36 -7.31 10.96
C ALA A 26 14.82 -8.17 9.81
N ALA A 27 13.90 -9.09 10.13
CA ALA A 27 13.22 -9.86 9.10
C ALA A 27 12.44 -8.87 8.24
N SER A 28 12.82 -8.75 6.96
CA SER A 28 11.96 -8.11 5.97
C SER A 28 10.58 -8.76 6.05
N PRO A 29 9.48 -7.98 5.98
CA PRO A 29 8.17 -8.58 5.95
C PRO A 29 8.12 -9.47 4.72
N ALA A 30 7.98 -10.77 4.94
CA ALA A 30 7.80 -11.72 3.86
C ALA A 30 6.51 -11.33 3.15
N GLY A 31 6.62 -10.99 1.86
CA GLY A 31 5.47 -10.95 0.98
C GLY A 31 4.70 -12.28 1.08
N GLY A 32 3.41 -12.21 0.86
CA GLY A 32 2.53 -13.36 0.80
C GLY A 32 3.00 -14.39 -0.23
N SER A 33 2.95 -15.67 0.11
CA SER A 33 3.27 -16.75 -0.85
C SER A 33 2.27 -16.89 -2.00
N ARG A 34 1.16 -16.16 -1.95
CA ARG A 34 0.13 -16.05 -2.99
C ARG A 34 -0.66 -14.73 -2.84
N PRO A 35 -1.41 -14.31 -3.87
CA PRO A 35 -2.25 -13.13 -3.77
C PRO A 35 -3.25 -13.19 -2.62
N GLY A 36 -3.52 -12.04 -2.01
CA GLY A 36 -4.44 -11.93 -0.87
C GLY A 36 -3.84 -12.24 0.50
N MET A 37 -2.60 -12.74 0.56
CA MET A 37 -1.88 -12.86 1.82
C MET A 37 -1.28 -11.49 2.20
N ALA A 38 -1.53 -11.04 3.42
CA ALA A 38 -1.15 -9.71 3.86
C ALA A 38 -0.52 -9.70 5.24
N THR A 39 0.36 -8.72 5.49
CA THR A 39 0.85 -8.44 6.85
C THR A 39 -0.11 -7.49 7.55
N PHE A 40 -0.56 -7.85 8.75
CA PHE A 40 -1.43 -7.03 9.62
C PHE A 40 -0.96 -7.18 11.06
N GLN A 41 -0.60 -6.09 11.74
CA GLN A 41 -0.16 -6.10 13.15
C GLN A 41 0.96 -7.14 13.43
N GLY A 42 1.94 -7.25 12.54
CA GLY A 42 3.09 -8.16 12.67
C GLY A 42 2.81 -9.63 12.37
N ARG A 43 1.60 -9.99 11.93
CA ARG A 43 1.23 -11.36 11.55
C ARG A 43 0.74 -11.41 10.10
N VAL A 44 0.87 -12.58 9.49
CA VAL A 44 0.33 -12.84 8.15
C VAL A 44 -1.11 -13.30 8.25
N ILE A 45 -2.01 -12.69 7.46
CA ILE A 45 -3.43 -13.02 7.36
C ILE A 45 -3.80 -13.36 5.92
N ASP A 46 -4.87 -14.13 5.74
CA ASP A 46 -5.42 -14.51 4.44
C ASP A 46 -6.71 -13.71 4.18
N LEU A 47 -6.60 -12.64 3.40
CA LEU A 47 -7.71 -11.71 3.19
C LEU A 47 -8.86 -12.32 2.39
N SER A 48 -8.59 -13.35 1.59
CA SER A 48 -9.64 -14.11 0.89
C SER A 48 -10.63 -14.76 1.85
N LYS A 49 -10.22 -15.02 3.10
CA LYS A 49 -11.07 -15.57 4.17
C LYS A 49 -11.64 -14.51 5.11
N GLY A 50 -11.18 -13.26 5.00
CA GLY A 50 -11.63 -12.16 5.85
C GLY A 50 -10.48 -11.27 6.32
N TRP A 51 -10.83 -10.04 6.72
CA TRP A 51 -9.85 -8.98 7.03
C TRP A 51 -9.35 -8.99 8.47
N GLN A 52 -9.96 -9.82 9.33
CA GLN A 52 -9.52 -10.03 10.73
C GLN A 52 -9.34 -8.73 11.53
N GLY A 53 -10.18 -7.73 11.27
CA GLY A 53 -10.15 -6.42 11.93
C GLY A 53 -9.43 -5.33 11.14
N ALA A 54 -8.71 -5.66 10.06
CA ALA A 54 -8.17 -4.64 9.17
C ALA A 54 -9.29 -3.84 8.48
N GLN A 55 -9.04 -2.56 8.24
CA GLN A 55 -9.96 -1.65 7.54
C GLN A 55 -9.33 -1.02 6.29
N SER A 56 -8.01 -1.04 6.18
CA SER A 56 -7.30 -0.49 5.03
C SER A 56 -6.15 -1.39 4.65
N CYS A 57 -6.04 -1.73 3.36
CA CYS A 57 -4.95 -2.55 2.84
C CYS A 57 -4.31 -1.88 1.63
N LEU A 58 -2.98 -1.87 1.63
CA LEU A 58 -2.11 -1.36 0.58
C LEU A 58 -1.54 -2.54 -0.20
N VAL A 59 -1.82 -2.60 -1.48
CA VAL A 59 -1.33 -3.60 -2.43
C VAL A 59 -0.22 -2.95 -3.24
N TYR A 60 1.04 -3.20 -2.84
CA TYR A 60 2.22 -2.74 -3.59
C TYR A 60 2.50 -3.64 -4.78
N ALA A 61 2.12 -4.91 -4.64
CA ALA A 61 2.09 -5.94 -5.67
C ALA A 61 1.12 -7.03 -5.22
N ALA A 62 0.68 -7.89 -6.14
CA ALA A 62 -0.19 -9.03 -5.79
C ALA A 62 0.31 -9.85 -4.57
N LEU A 63 1.63 -9.99 -4.41
CA LEU A 63 2.26 -10.73 -3.30
C LEU A 63 2.77 -9.84 -2.16
N ASP A 64 2.68 -8.51 -2.25
CA ASP A 64 3.03 -7.58 -1.16
C ASP A 64 1.80 -6.73 -0.80
N THR A 65 1.00 -7.27 0.12
CA THR A 65 -0.13 -6.56 0.72
C THR A 65 0.14 -6.27 2.18
N ARG A 66 -0.13 -5.03 2.61
CA ARG A 66 0.03 -4.59 4.00
C ARG A 66 -1.24 -3.94 4.49
N CYS A 67 -1.73 -4.38 5.63
CA CYS A 67 -3.02 -3.96 6.15
C CYS A 67 -2.87 -3.26 7.50
N PHE A 68 -3.87 -2.43 7.79
CA PHE A 68 -3.92 -1.51 8.91
C PHE A 68 -5.31 -1.55 9.54
N ALA A 69 -5.38 -1.28 10.84
CA ALA A 69 -6.62 -1.37 11.59
C ALA A 69 -7.54 -0.19 11.26
N THR A 70 -6.94 0.93 10.85
CA THR A 70 -7.66 2.13 10.42
C THR A 70 -7.12 2.68 9.11
N ARG A 71 -7.93 3.50 8.44
CA ARG A 71 -7.51 4.21 7.22
C ARG A 71 -6.41 5.24 7.51
N ALA A 72 -6.51 5.93 8.65
CA ALA A 72 -5.51 6.89 9.12
C ALA A 72 -4.12 6.24 9.32
N GLU A 73 -4.06 5.02 9.86
CA GLU A 73 -2.79 4.29 9.99
C GLU A 73 -2.12 4.01 8.64
N ALA A 74 -2.90 3.59 7.64
CA ALA A 74 -2.40 3.36 6.29
C ALA A 74 -1.90 4.66 5.64
N GLU A 75 -2.62 5.76 5.85
CA GLU A 75 -2.24 7.09 5.37
C GLU A 75 -0.92 7.57 6.00
N VAL A 76 -0.76 7.40 7.31
CA VAL A 76 0.49 7.70 8.02
C VAL A 76 1.64 6.86 7.48
N ALA A 77 1.42 5.56 7.23
CA ALA A 77 2.44 4.68 6.64
C ALA A 77 2.90 5.14 5.24
N LEU A 78 2.05 5.88 4.51
CA LEU A 78 2.33 6.45 3.20
C LEU A 78 2.77 7.92 3.26
N GLY A 79 2.84 8.54 4.44
CA GLY A 79 3.15 9.96 4.60
C GLY A 79 2.08 10.90 4.02
N TYR A 80 0.84 10.41 3.86
CA TYR A 80 -0.28 11.21 3.36
C TYR A 80 -0.75 12.21 4.42
N THR A 81 -1.08 13.41 3.96
CA THR A 81 -1.77 14.44 4.74
C THR A 81 -2.81 15.08 3.85
N ARG A 82 -4.00 15.36 4.40
CA ARG A 82 -5.12 15.86 3.61
C ARG A 82 -4.82 17.23 3.00
N GLU A 83 -4.02 18.05 3.68
CA GLU A 83 -3.66 19.40 3.28
C GLU A 83 -2.72 19.43 2.05
N ARG A 84 -2.00 18.34 1.82
CA ARG A 84 -1.08 18.16 0.67
C ARG A 84 -1.74 17.47 -0.51
N ASP A 85 -3.00 17.09 -0.37
CA ASP A 85 -3.75 16.43 -1.42
C ASP A 85 -4.07 17.41 -2.57
N PRO A 86 -3.70 17.13 -3.83
CA PRO A 86 -3.96 18.04 -4.95
C PRO A 86 -5.44 18.39 -5.16
N LEU A 87 -6.36 17.46 -4.88
CA LEU A 87 -7.80 17.76 -4.95
C LEU A 87 -8.25 18.67 -3.81
N TYR A 88 -7.63 18.55 -2.64
CA TYR A 88 -7.87 19.45 -1.52
C TYR A 88 -7.35 20.86 -1.83
N GLN A 89 -6.13 20.97 -2.35
CA GLN A 89 -5.51 22.26 -2.66
C GLN A 89 -6.21 23.01 -3.80
N SER A 90 -6.69 22.29 -4.83
CA SER A 90 -7.39 22.92 -5.97
C SER A 90 -8.75 23.49 -5.62
N THR A 91 -9.33 23.06 -4.50
CA THR A 91 -10.68 23.44 -4.07
C THR A 91 -10.69 24.32 -2.83
N TRP A 92 -9.56 24.48 -2.14
CA TRP A 92 -9.36 25.25 -0.90
C TRP A 92 -9.79 26.73 -0.98
N GLY A 93 -10.00 27.28 -2.18
CA GLY A 93 -10.52 28.64 -2.41
C GLY A 93 -11.82 28.74 -3.22
N SER A 94 -12.33 27.63 -3.76
CA SER A 94 -13.42 27.63 -4.77
C SER A 94 -14.66 26.86 -4.31
N ALA A 95 -14.49 25.91 -3.40
CA ALA A 95 -15.57 25.26 -2.71
C ALA A 95 -15.44 25.64 -1.23
N GLY A 96 -16.50 26.20 -0.64
CA GLY A 96 -16.56 26.32 0.82
C GLY A 96 -16.27 24.96 1.49
N PRO A 97 -16.06 24.94 2.82
CA PRO A 97 -15.56 23.76 3.56
C PRO A 97 -16.25 22.42 3.25
N LEU A 98 -17.47 22.42 2.73
CA LEU A 98 -18.27 21.24 2.41
C LEU A 98 -17.91 20.53 1.08
N GLY A 99 -17.42 21.23 0.07
CA GLY A 99 -17.18 20.61 -1.26
C GLY A 99 -15.90 19.77 -1.33
N VAL A 100 -14.96 20.03 -0.44
CA VAL A 100 -13.63 19.37 -0.38
C VAL A 100 -13.61 18.19 0.58
N LEU A 101 -14.44 18.23 1.62
CA LEU A 101 -14.61 17.13 2.57
C LEU A 101 -15.28 15.90 1.92
N ALA A 102 -15.90 16.06 0.74
CA ALA A 102 -16.62 14.99 0.06
C ALA A 102 -15.73 14.00 -0.71
N ALA A 103 -14.49 14.37 -1.08
CA ALA A 103 -13.62 13.48 -1.84
C ALA A 103 -12.96 12.43 -0.93
N PRO A 104 -13.01 11.12 -1.23
CA PRO A 104 -12.33 10.09 -0.45
C PRO A 104 -10.83 10.39 -0.33
N SER A 105 -10.19 10.16 0.82
CA SER A 105 -8.72 10.30 0.92
C SER A 105 -8.03 9.13 0.23
N CYS A 106 -7.12 9.46 -0.69
CA CYS A 106 -6.31 8.48 -1.40
C CYS A 106 -4.90 9.06 -1.56
N PRO A 107 -3.86 8.41 -1.03
CA PRO A 107 -2.49 8.87 -1.15
C PRO A 107 -2.03 8.97 -2.62
N GLY A 108 -1.19 9.96 -2.92
CA GLY A 108 -0.68 10.16 -4.27
C GLY A 108 0.06 8.93 -4.80
N GLY A 109 -0.21 8.57 -6.05
CA GLY A 109 0.34 7.37 -6.69
C GLY A 109 -0.41 6.07 -6.38
N TRP A 110 -1.68 6.15 -5.95
CA TRP A 110 -2.52 4.98 -5.66
C TRP A 110 -3.89 5.06 -6.33
N LEU A 111 -4.43 3.92 -6.74
CA LEU A 111 -5.86 3.70 -6.99
C LEU A 111 -6.51 3.12 -5.73
N CYS A 112 -7.40 3.88 -5.11
CA CYS A 112 -8.12 3.47 -3.92
C CYS A 112 -9.55 3.05 -4.25
N LEU A 113 -9.91 1.82 -3.89
CA LEU A 113 -11.27 1.28 -3.96
C LEU A 113 -11.88 1.25 -2.56
N TYR A 114 -13.16 1.61 -2.45
CA TYR A 114 -13.87 1.65 -1.18
C TYR A 114 -15.13 0.81 -1.24
N GLU A 115 -15.42 0.13 -0.13
CA GLU A 115 -16.54 -0.79 0.01
C GLU A 115 -17.90 -0.09 -0.07
N HIS A 116 -17.98 1.15 0.37
CA HIS A 116 -19.21 1.92 0.37
C HIS A 116 -19.06 3.21 -0.43
N THR A 117 -20.17 3.92 -0.63
CA THR A 117 -20.17 5.25 -1.23
C THR A 117 -19.41 6.25 -0.37
N ASN A 118 -18.97 7.35 -0.98
CA ASN A 118 -18.26 8.47 -0.33
C ASN A 118 -16.93 8.10 0.33
N GLY A 119 -16.29 7.01 -0.10
CA GLY A 119 -15.00 6.60 0.46
C GLY A 119 -15.10 5.86 1.79
N GLU A 120 -16.28 5.36 2.12
CA GLU A 120 -16.57 4.69 3.39
C GLU A 120 -16.35 3.18 3.34
N GLY A 121 -16.35 2.56 4.52
CA GLY A 121 -16.11 1.12 4.69
C GLY A 121 -14.62 0.76 4.55
N ARG A 122 -14.36 -0.50 4.18
CA ARG A 122 -12.99 -0.97 3.95
C ARG A 122 -12.38 -0.31 2.71
N ALA A 123 -11.08 -0.06 2.75
CA ALA A 123 -10.31 0.49 1.64
C ALA A 123 -9.25 -0.49 1.14
N LEU A 124 -9.22 -0.74 -0.18
CA LEU A 124 -8.19 -1.53 -0.85
C LEU A 124 -7.51 -0.65 -1.89
N GLN A 125 -6.20 -0.45 -1.74
CA GLN A 125 -5.43 0.56 -2.46
C GLN A 125 -4.34 -0.11 -3.27
N PHE A 126 -4.26 0.19 -4.57
CA PHE A 126 -3.34 -0.43 -5.51
C PHE A 126 -2.33 0.60 -6.04
N ARG A 127 -1.12 0.11 -6.34
CA ARG A 127 -0.02 0.90 -6.90
C ARG A 127 0.62 0.19 -8.10
N ASP A 128 0.13 -0.99 -8.48
CA ASP A 128 0.75 -1.84 -9.48
C ASP A 128 -0.19 -2.09 -10.65
N GLU A 129 0.26 -1.70 -11.86
CA GLU A 129 -0.55 -1.65 -13.09
C GLU A 129 -0.85 -3.03 -13.71
N TYR A 130 -1.21 -4.01 -12.89
CA TYR A 130 -1.54 -5.38 -13.27
C TYR A 130 -3.01 -5.69 -13.01
N TRP A 131 -3.59 -6.50 -13.89
CA TRP A 131 -4.93 -7.05 -13.69
C TRP A 131 -4.93 -8.08 -12.56
N GLN A 132 -5.71 -7.81 -11.52
CA GLN A 132 -5.79 -8.61 -10.30
C GLN A 132 -7.24 -8.90 -9.91
N TYR A 133 -7.50 -10.13 -9.47
CA TYR A 133 -8.82 -10.54 -8.99
C TYR A 133 -9.08 -10.00 -7.58
N LEU A 134 -10.14 -9.22 -7.41
CA LEU A 134 -10.54 -8.64 -6.12
C LEU A 134 -10.96 -9.71 -5.11
N SER A 135 -11.31 -10.91 -5.56
CA SER A 135 -11.62 -12.05 -4.69
C SER A 135 -10.43 -12.51 -3.85
N ASN A 136 -9.19 -12.26 -4.31
CA ASN A 136 -7.98 -12.54 -3.52
C ASN A 136 -8.00 -11.78 -2.17
N TRP A 137 -8.60 -10.60 -2.14
CA TRP A 137 -8.72 -9.76 -0.93
C TRP A 137 -10.15 -9.76 -0.36
N ASN A 138 -11.02 -10.70 -0.75
CA ASN A 138 -12.44 -10.71 -0.36
C ASN A 138 -13.13 -9.34 -0.60
N PHE A 139 -12.86 -8.79 -1.79
CA PHE A 139 -13.33 -7.47 -2.23
C PHE A 139 -14.07 -7.52 -3.58
N ALA A 140 -14.21 -8.70 -4.18
CA ALA A 140 -15.02 -8.87 -5.38
C ALA A 140 -16.49 -8.57 -5.06
N GLY A 141 -17.10 -7.74 -5.91
CA GLY A 141 -18.46 -7.25 -5.74
C GLY A 141 -18.64 -6.41 -4.46
N ARG A 142 -17.62 -5.64 -4.06
CA ARG A 142 -17.68 -4.76 -2.89
C ARG A 142 -17.44 -3.30 -3.20
N THR A 143 -16.83 -2.96 -4.34
CA THR A 143 -16.50 -1.56 -4.63
C THR A 143 -17.75 -0.75 -4.95
N SER A 144 -17.97 0.32 -4.20
CA SER A 144 -19.09 1.26 -4.40
C SER A 144 -18.63 2.71 -4.58
N SER A 145 -17.37 3.02 -4.29
CA SER A 145 -16.73 4.28 -4.68
C SER A 145 -15.24 4.07 -4.93
N TRP A 146 -14.59 5.01 -5.60
CA TRP A 146 -13.16 4.92 -5.90
C TRP A 146 -12.53 6.30 -6.02
N ARG A 147 -11.21 6.33 -5.89
CA ARG A 147 -10.39 7.49 -6.20
C ARG A 147 -9.08 7.06 -6.83
N ASN A 148 -8.71 7.68 -7.94
CA ASN A 148 -7.42 7.51 -8.57
C ASN A 148 -6.57 8.75 -8.31
N ALA A 149 -5.58 8.62 -7.42
CA ALA A 149 -4.64 9.68 -7.08
C ALA A 149 -3.28 9.52 -7.79
N GLN A 150 -3.22 8.71 -8.86
CA GLN A 150 -2.04 8.57 -9.71
C GLN A 150 -1.89 9.77 -10.66
N ALA A 151 -0.66 10.01 -11.11
CA ALA A 151 -0.29 11.14 -11.96
C ALA A 151 -0.14 10.68 -13.42
N GLY A 152 0.27 11.58 -14.32
CA GLY A 152 0.84 11.20 -15.63
C GLY A 152 -0.10 10.58 -16.67
N GLY A 153 -1.38 10.35 -16.36
CA GLY A 153 -2.32 9.62 -17.22
C GLY A 153 -2.52 8.16 -16.81
N ASP A 154 -1.95 7.75 -15.67
CA ASP A 154 -2.04 6.40 -15.11
C ASP A 154 -3.48 6.07 -14.72
N THR A 155 -4.19 5.53 -15.71
CA THR A 155 -5.62 5.29 -15.65
C THR A 155 -5.86 3.91 -15.07
N GLY A 156 -6.66 3.87 -14.00
CA GLY A 156 -7.11 2.62 -13.43
C GLY A 156 -8.27 2.03 -14.23
N TYR A 157 -8.44 0.72 -14.15
CA TYR A 157 -9.54 0.00 -14.77
C TYR A 157 -10.18 -0.96 -13.80
N LEU A 158 -11.49 -1.10 -13.91
CA LEU A 158 -12.25 -2.09 -13.18
C LEU A 158 -13.05 -2.96 -14.15
N ALA A 159 -12.91 -4.28 -14.05
CA ALA A 159 -13.79 -5.21 -14.75
C ALA A 159 -15.05 -5.44 -13.91
N MET A 160 -16.23 -5.33 -14.54
CA MET A 160 -17.53 -5.42 -13.88
C MET A 160 -18.27 -6.68 -14.31
N TYR A 161 -18.99 -7.34 -13.40
CA TYR A 161 -19.82 -8.50 -13.76
C TYR A 161 -20.93 -8.16 -14.76
N ASN A 162 -21.46 -6.94 -14.74
CA ASN A 162 -22.56 -6.50 -15.58
C ASN A 162 -22.12 -5.73 -16.84
N ARG A 163 -20.82 -5.74 -17.20
CA ARG A 163 -20.32 -5.07 -18.41
C ARG A 163 -19.36 -5.96 -19.18
N SER A 164 -19.39 -5.80 -20.51
CA SER A 164 -18.42 -6.40 -21.42
C SER A 164 -17.13 -5.57 -21.57
N THR A 165 -17.11 -4.33 -21.09
CA THR A 165 -15.96 -3.42 -21.14
C THR A 165 -15.57 -2.94 -19.75
N ALA A 166 -14.27 -2.65 -19.57
CA ALA A 166 -13.76 -2.11 -18.33
C ALA A 166 -14.34 -0.71 -18.04
N TYR A 167 -14.66 -0.47 -16.77
CA TYR A 167 -14.94 0.86 -16.25
C TYR A 167 -13.61 1.60 -16.06
N VAL A 168 -13.56 2.86 -16.48
CA VAL A 168 -12.35 3.68 -16.47
C VAL A 168 -12.31 4.53 -15.19
N CYS A 169 -11.27 4.32 -14.37
CA CYS A 169 -10.94 5.15 -13.22
C CYS A 169 -9.88 6.19 -13.63
N THR A 170 -10.32 7.29 -14.24
CA THR A 170 -9.45 8.35 -14.76
C THR A 170 -8.47 8.88 -13.71
N ALA A 171 -7.20 9.05 -14.09
CA ALA A 171 -6.16 9.64 -13.24
C ALA A 171 -6.59 11.00 -12.66
N GLY A 172 -6.26 11.26 -11.40
CA GLY A 172 -6.62 12.49 -10.69
C GLY A 172 -8.12 12.67 -10.42
N SER A 173 -8.95 11.65 -10.66
CA SER A 173 -10.40 11.70 -10.51
C SER A 173 -10.91 10.76 -9.41
N TYR A 174 -12.20 10.85 -9.12
CA TYR A 174 -12.89 10.01 -8.15
C TYR A 174 -14.37 9.88 -8.52
N ALA A 175 -15.02 8.85 -7.98
CA ALA A 175 -16.45 8.72 -7.97
C ALA A 175 -16.93 8.42 -6.55
N ASN A 176 -17.77 9.30 -5.99
CA ASN A 176 -18.39 9.10 -4.68
C ASN A 176 -19.44 7.97 -4.68
N SER A 177 -19.93 7.58 -5.84
CA SER A 177 -20.79 6.43 -6.04
C SER A 177 -20.58 5.90 -7.45
N MET A 178 -20.58 4.58 -7.62
CA MET A 178 -20.59 3.93 -8.93
C MET A 178 -22.01 3.72 -9.48
N GLY A 179 -23.04 4.13 -8.73
CA GLY A 179 -24.44 4.07 -9.14
C GLY A 179 -24.92 2.64 -9.36
N SER A 180 -25.46 2.34 -10.54
CA SER A 180 -25.88 0.98 -10.91
C SER A 180 -24.73 -0.02 -11.04
N LEU A 181 -23.47 0.45 -10.97
CA LEU A 181 -22.27 -0.37 -10.98
C LEU A 181 -21.70 -0.63 -9.57
N ASN A 182 -22.34 -0.12 -8.52
CA ASN A 182 -21.98 -0.47 -7.14
C ASN A 182 -21.95 -1.99 -6.97
N ASP A 183 -20.92 -2.49 -6.29
CA ASP A 183 -20.77 -3.89 -5.93
C ASP A 183 -20.67 -4.83 -7.15
N GLN A 184 -20.22 -4.31 -8.30
CA GLN A 184 -20.05 -5.10 -9.54
C GLN A 184 -18.59 -5.41 -9.90
N ALA A 185 -17.63 -4.65 -9.34
CA ALA A 185 -16.22 -4.79 -9.69
C ALA A 185 -15.66 -6.15 -9.21
N PHE A 186 -14.99 -6.90 -10.08
CA PHE A 186 -14.39 -8.19 -9.73
C PHE A 186 -12.90 -8.31 -10.07
N MET A 187 -12.39 -7.45 -10.95
CA MET A 187 -10.96 -7.26 -11.17
C MET A 187 -10.62 -5.78 -11.22
N VAL A 188 -9.36 -5.48 -10.92
CA VAL A 188 -8.78 -4.14 -10.99
C VAL A 188 -7.46 -4.18 -11.73
N ASN A 189 -7.12 -3.10 -12.41
CA ASN A 189 -5.78 -2.76 -12.83
C ASN A 189 -5.52 -1.31 -12.39
N GLY A 190 -4.45 -1.07 -11.62
CA GLY A 190 -4.03 0.28 -11.26
C GLY A 190 -3.28 0.37 -9.95
#